data_AF-A0A941DPD8-F1
#
_entry.id   AF-A0A941DPD8-F1
#
_cell.length_a   1.000
_cell.length_b   1.000
_cell.length_c   1.000
_cell.angle_alpha   90.00
_cell.angle_beta   90.00
_cell.angle_gamma   90.00
#
_symmetry.space_group_name_H-M   'P 1'
#
loop_
_entity.id
_entity.type
_entity.pdbx_description
1 polymer ?
#
loop_
_entity_poly.entity_id
_entity_poly.type
_entity_poly.pdbx_seq_one_letter_code
_entity_poly.pdbx_strand_id
1 'polypeptide(L)'
;LDGNGNCAYITSYNREVAAHPDAKKVVVMDKTCLCTHMRNFKCWTCGQTTYRLKDTTRKNPDGSYQLLSAEHVFRDYQFSTDNQIALPG
;
A
#
# COMPACT_ATOMS: atom_id res chain seq x y z
N LEU A 1 -7.28 -6.58 -6.75
CA LEU A 1 -8.13 -5.75 -7.65
C LEU A 1 -8.10 -6.44 -9.00
N ASP A 2 -9.21 -6.44 -9.74
CA ASP A 2 -9.12 -6.77 -11.15
C ASP A 2 -8.32 -5.66 -11.88
N GLY A 3 -7.88 -5.92 -13.11
CA GLY A 3 -7.14 -4.94 -13.91
C GLY A 3 -7.91 -3.64 -14.20
N ASN A 4 -9.19 -3.56 -13.82
CA ASN A 4 -10.05 -2.40 -13.97
C ASN A 4 -10.30 -1.66 -12.63
N GLY A 5 -9.64 -2.08 -11.55
CA GLY A 5 -9.77 -1.43 -10.23
C GLY A 5 -10.95 -1.92 -9.39
N ASN A 6 -11.65 -3.00 -9.77
CA ASN A 6 -12.72 -3.57 -8.94
C ASN A 6 -12.17 -4.54 -7.90
N CYS A 7 -12.79 -4.56 -6.71
CA CYS A 7 -12.45 -5.47 -5.64
C CYS A 7 -13.55 -6.54 -5.47
N ALA A 8 -13.24 -7.80 -5.79
CA ALA A 8 -14.19 -8.91 -5.70
C ALA A 8 -14.77 -9.09 -4.29
N TYR A 9 -14.00 -8.80 -3.23
CA TYR A 9 -14.52 -8.86 -1.86
C TYR A 9 -15.58 -7.78 -1.60
N ILE A 10 -15.43 -6.56 -2.13
CA ILE A 10 -16.41 -5.49 -1.93
C ILE A 10 -17.75 -5.88 -2.55
N THR A 11 -17.73 -6.48 -3.73
CA THR A 11 -18.94 -7.01 -4.38
C THR A 11 -19.64 -8.04 -3.48
N SER A 12 -18.91 -9.04 -2.98
CA SER A 12 -19.49 -10.03 -2.06
C SER A 12 -19.95 -9.41 -0.74
N TYR A 13 -19.21 -8.46 -0.19
CA TYR A 13 -19.60 -7.77 1.04
C TYR A 13 -20.93 -7.01 0.89
N ASN A 14 -21.10 -6.26 -0.21
CA ASN A 14 -22.34 -5.54 -0.47
C ASN A 14 -23.53 -6.49 -0.71
N ARG A 15 -23.28 -7.65 -1.35
CA ARG A 15 -24.28 -8.73 -1.47
C ARG A 15 -24.76 -9.19 -0.09
N GLU A 16 -23.83 -9.50 0.81
CA GLU A 16 -24.18 -9.96 2.16
C GLU A 16 -24.83 -8.86 3.01
N VAL A 17 -24.41 -7.59 2.89
CA VAL A 17 -25.06 -6.45 3.54
C VAL A 17 -26.51 -6.31 3.09
N ALA A 18 -26.77 -6.42 1.78
CA ALA A 18 -28.13 -6.34 1.25
C ALA A 18 -29.01 -7.52 1.69
N ALA A 19 -28.42 -8.72 1.82
CA ALA A 19 -29.12 -9.91 2.31
C ALA A 19 -29.38 -9.88 3.83
N HIS A 20 -28.60 -9.10 4.59
CA HIS A 20 -28.62 -9.06 6.05
C HIS A 20 -28.64 -7.62 6.60
N PRO A 21 -29.70 -6.82 6.35
CA PRO A 21 -29.72 -5.39 6.64
C PRO A 21 -29.60 -5.05 8.14
N ASP A 22 -30.06 -5.93 9.03
CA ASP A 22 -30.02 -5.72 10.49
C ASP A 22 -28.77 -6.33 11.16
N ALA A 23 -27.91 -7.00 10.39
CA ALA A 23 -26.75 -7.67 10.95
C ALA A 23 -25.68 -6.67 11.41
N LYS A 24 -25.38 -6.68 12.71
CA LYS A 24 -24.27 -5.88 13.28
C LYS A 24 -22.89 -6.32 12.76
N LYS A 25 -22.77 -7.57 12.30
CA LYS A 25 -21.54 -8.13 11.76
C LYS A 25 -21.87 -8.98 10.54
N VAL A 26 -21.42 -8.52 9.38
CA VAL A 26 -21.58 -9.23 8.10
C VAL A 26 -20.38 -10.15 7.88
N VAL A 27 -20.64 -11.39 7.44
CA VAL A 27 -19.62 -12.40 7.18
C VAL A 27 -19.70 -12.83 5.72
N VAL A 28 -18.57 -12.78 5.03
CA VAL A 28 -18.44 -13.29 3.65
C VAL A 28 -17.65 -14.59 3.71
N MET A 29 -18.28 -15.71 3.37
CA MET A 29 -17.65 -17.04 3.48
C MET A 29 -16.86 -17.44 2.23
N ASP A 30 -17.24 -16.92 1.06
CA ASP A 30 -16.68 -17.31 -0.25
C ASP A 30 -15.51 -16.43 -0.72
N LYS A 31 -15.19 -15.36 0.03
CA LYS A 31 -14.12 -14.42 -0.26
C LYS A 31 -13.43 -13.93 1.00
N THR A 32 -12.14 -13.64 0.87
CA THR A 32 -11.31 -13.06 1.92
C THR A 32 -10.82 -11.68 1.51
N CYS A 33 -10.99 -10.68 2.39
CA CYS A 33 -10.44 -9.34 2.16
C CYS A 33 -8.99 -9.26 2.65
N LEU A 34 -8.03 -9.43 1.75
CA LEU A 34 -6.62 -9.27 2.11
C LEU A 34 -6.34 -7.89 2.73
N CYS A 35 -6.98 -6.83 2.23
CA CYS A 35 -6.84 -5.47 2.77
C CYS A 35 -7.26 -5.37 4.25
N THR A 36 -8.37 -6.00 4.64
CA THR A 36 -8.83 -6.05 6.03
C THR A 36 -7.86 -6.83 6.91
N HIS A 37 -7.34 -7.97 6.43
CA HIS A 37 -6.37 -8.75 7.17
C HIS A 37 -5.02 -8.01 7.32
N MET A 38 -4.51 -7.39 6.26
CA MET A 38 -3.30 -6.56 6.31
C MET A 38 -3.43 -5.45 7.36
N ARG A 39 -4.57 -4.74 7.38
CA ARG A 39 -4.85 -3.73 8.41
C ARG A 39 -4.87 -4.33 9.82
N ASN A 40 -5.61 -5.42 10.02
CA ASN A 40 -5.80 -6.03 11.34
C ASN A 40 -4.50 -6.63 11.91
N PHE A 41 -3.69 -7.25 11.06
CA PHE A 41 -2.41 -7.85 11.43
C PHE A 41 -1.23 -6.87 11.32
N LYS A 42 -1.49 -5.59 10.98
CA LYS A 42 -0.46 -4.57 10.71
C LYS A 42 0.61 -5.07 9.72
N CYS A 43 0.20 -5.93 8.80
CA CYS A 43 1.07 -6.53 7.80
C CYS A 43 1.11 -5.61 6.58
N TRP A 44 2.20 -4.84 6.48
CA TRP A 44 2.48 -3.99 5.34
C TRP A 44 3.55 -4.68 4.51
N THR A 45 3.17 -5.19 3.35
CA THR A 45 4.12 -5.78 2.41
C THR A 45 4.84 -4.66 1.68
N CYS A 46 6.16 -4.70 1.71
CA CYS A 46 6.96 -3.84 0.86
C CYS A 46 6.87 -4.39 -0.59
N GLY A 47 6.65 -3.53 -1.57
CA GLY A 47 6.46 -3.94 -2.97
C GLY A 47 7.74 -4.56 -3.59
N GLN A 48 7.63 -5.07 -4.83
CA GLN A 48 8.76 -5.69 -5.54
C GLN A 48 10.00 -4.78 -5.64
N THR A 49 9.81 -3.46 -5.68
CA THR A 49 10.88 -2.46 -5.84
C THR A 49 11.49 -1.99 -4.53
N THR A 50 11.13 -2.57 -3.39
CA THR A 50 11.64 -2.16 -2.07
C THR A 50 13.17 -2.22 -1.96
N TYR A 51 13.83 -3.09 -2.71
CA TYR A 51 15.30 -3.14 -2.77
C TYR A 51 15.94 -1.82 -3.24
N ARG A 52 15.19 -0.96 -3.95
CA ARG A 52 15.64 0.35 -4.48
C ARG A 52 15.57 1.47 -3.44
N LEU A 53 14.98 1.26 -2.26
CA LEU A 53 14.89 2.31 -1.23
C LEU A 53 16.26 2.85 -0.79
N LYS A 54 17.31 2.02 -0.86
CA LYS A 54 18.68 2.45 -0.57
C LYS A 54 19.21 3.48 -1.59
N ASP A 55 18.65 3.48 -2.79
CA ASP A 55 19.06 4.35 -3.89
C ASP A 55 18.35 5.71 -3.83
N THR A 56 17.29 5.86 -3.03
CA THR A 56 16.51 7.11 -2.88
C THR A 56 17.06 8.05 -1.82
N THR A 57 18.19 7.73 -1.22
CA THR A 57 18.81 8.52 -0.14
C THR A 57 20.33 8.43 -0.23
N ARG A 58 21.03 9.32 0.48
CA ARG A 58 22.50 9.31 0.56
C ARG A 58 22.96 8.57 1.80
N LYS A 59 24.06 7.84 1.65
CA LYS A 59 24.81 7.30 2.77
C LYS A 59 25.77 8.37 3.29
N ASN A 60 25.66 8.69 4.58
CA ASN A 60 26.48 9.66 5.28
C ASN A 60 27.91 9.10 5.51
N PRO A 61 28.89 9.98 5.80
CA PRO A 61 30.27 9.55 6.09
C PRO A 61 30.38 8.58 7.28
N ASP A 62 29.47 8.65 8.25
CA ASP A 62 29.39 7.75 9.41
C ASP A 62 28.73 6.38 9.09
N GLY A 63 28.28 6.20 7.85
CA GLY A 63 27.64 4.98 7.37
C GLY A 63 26.13 4.91 7.56
N SER A 64 25.50 5.89 8.21
CA SER A 64 24.05 6.01 8.30
C SER A 64 23.43 6.44 6.96
N TYR A 65 22.12 6.26 6.79
CA TYR A 65 21.38 6.80 5.65
C TYR A 65 20.64 8.06 6.07
N GLN A 66 20.64 9.08 5.19
CA GLN A 66 19.92 10.32 5.41
C GLN A 66 18.41 10.05 5.49
N LEU A 67 17.78 10.53 6.56
CA LEU A 67 16.33 10.49 6.67
C LEU A 67 15.72 11.57 5.78
N LEU A 68 14.79 11.17 4.93
CA LEU A 68 14.14 12.08 3.98
C LEU A 68 12.98 12.81 4.66
N SER A 69 12.73 14.05 4.25
CA SER A 69 11.51 14.75 4.64
C SER A 69 10.30 14.12 3.95
N ALA A 70 9.12 14.25 4.57
CA ALA A 70 7.87 13.81 3.96
C ALA A 70 7.62 14.48 2.60
N GLU A 71 7.99 15.77 2.46
CA GLU A 71 7.88 16.51 1.20
C GLU A 71 8.76 15.90 0.10
N HIS A 72 9.99 15.51 0.42
CA HIS A 72 10.89 14.90 -0.56
C HIS A 72 10.33 13.56 -1.06
N VAL A 73 9.88 12.70 -0.14
CA VAL A 73 9.23 11.42 -0.49
C VAL A 73 7.97 11.66 -1.34
N PHE A 74 7.18 12.68 -1.00
CA PHE A 74 5.95 12.98 -1.72
C PHE A 74 6.22 13.48 -3.15
N ARG A 75 7.23 14.33 -3.35
CA ARG A 75 7.63 14.82 -4.67
C ARG A 75 8.20 13.70 -5.55
N ASP A 76 9.01 12.80 -4.99
CA ASP A 76 9.51 11.63 -5.72
C ASP A 76 8.34 10.76 -6.21
N TYR A 77 7.36 10.47 -5.36
CA TYR A 77 6.16 9.73 -5.76
C TYR A 77 5.33 10.44 -6.84
N GLN A 78 5.24 11.76 -6.80
CA GLN A 78 4.41 12.54 -7.74
C GLN A 78 5.06 12.75 -9.11
N PHE A 79 6.39 12.90 -9.16
CA PHE A 79 7.09 13.38 -10.35
C PHE A 79 8.09 12.39 -10.95
N SER A 80 8.51 11.35 -10.23
CA SER A 80 9.51 10.41 -10.75
C SER A 80 8.91 9.47 -11.79
N THR A 81 9.43 9.54 -13.01
CA THR A 81 9.10 8.67 -14.15
C THR A 81 10.32 7.88 -14.60
N ASP A 82 10.11 6.85 -15.43
CA ASP A 82 11.19 6.15 -16.14
C ASP A 82 12.29 5.59 -15.23
N ASN A 83 11.91 5.17 -14.02
CA ASN A 83 12.82 4.69 -12.98
C ASN A 83 13.89 5.70 -12.53
N GLN A 84 13.74 6.99 -12.80
CA GLN A 84 14.62 8.02 -12.29
C GLN A 84 14.42 8.22 -10.79
N ILE A 85 15.50 8.53 -10.08
CA ILE A 85 15.50 8.79 -8.64
C ILE A 85 16.01 10.20 -8.41
N ALA A 86 15.19 11.03 -7.76
CA ALA A 86 15.60 12.36 -7.32
C ALA A 86 16.30 12.25 -5.96
N LEU A 87 17.63 12.16 -5.94
CA LEU A 87 18.38 12.11 -4.69
C LEU A 87 18.19 13.41 -3.88
N PRO A 88 18.19 13.33 -2.54
CA PRO A 88 18.26 14.52 -1.71
C PRO A 88 19.55 15.31 -2.01
N GLY A 89 19.46 16.63 -1.91
CA GLY A 89 20.59 17.56 -2.01
C GLY A 89 21.64 17.31 -0.95
#